data_AF-A0A923QP78-F1
#
_entry.id   AF-A0A923QP78-F1
#
_cell.length_a   1.000
_cell.length_b   1.000
_cell.length_c   1.000
_cell.angle_alpha   90.00
_cell.angle_beta   90.00
_cell.angle_gamma   90.00
#
_symmetry.space_group_name_H-M   'P 1'
#
loop_
_entity.id
_entity.type
_entity.pdbx_description
1 polymer ?
#
loop_
_entity_poly.entity_id
_entity_poly.type
_entity_poly.pdbx_seq_one_letter_code
_entity_poly.pdbx_strand_id
1 'polypeptide(L)'
;MKKIFLFYFVLVTQVANAQFVPSSCTAPDSILIKYKGDADRMVLGKIYRNHLSYMDSIKIPAEFSSIVLKALIAVFNAKTLAARDTVTNIFNIHTFPDIVMNDLYVVADSNLNWMQQLKLRIIPTGNLIIDNLMADYGLKLRSFYPTSSDNFKTVTFKSDSNYNLQPIANLFKLVTGVRYADPDGFCCDGNNIIDSVYNDHVELIYSYGWGDCMAGCINRRYWKFKVDFKCSVEFVTSYGSPLFFTGIIENNLTTVSVGPNPVQGTIFLDGITVPYSYSISNMLGEVLMRGKHLSVNSINAEALYAGIYLLSIQIENKSLTFKILKE
;
A
#
# COMPACT_ATOMS: atom_id res chain seq x y z
N MET A 1 61.84 -14.65 -17.51
CA MET A 1 60.41 -14.98 -17.64
C MET A 1 59.71 -14.69 -16.30
N LYS A 2 59.06 -13.53 -16.16
CA LYS A 2 58.20 -13.21 -15.00
C LYS A 2 56.81 -12.88 -15.55
N LYS A 3 55.84 -13.75 -15.28
CA LYS A 3 54.43 -13.53 -15.64
C LYS A 3 53.83 -12.56 -14.63
N ILE A 4 53.45 -11.37 -15.09
CA ILE A 4 52.69 -10.39 -14.31
C ILE A 4 51.21 -10.77 -14.45
N PHE A 5 50.59 -11.19 -13.36
CA PHE A 5 49.14 -11.38 -13.29
C PHE A 5 48.50 -10.00 -13.05
N LEU A 6 47.77 -9.51 -14.06
CA LEU A 6 46.94 -8.32 -13.94
C LEU A 6 45.62 -8.72 -13.27
N PHE A 7 45.46 -8.38 -11.98
CA PHE A 7 44.18 -8.52 -11.28
C PHE A 7 43.32 -7.30 -11.62
N TYR A 8 42.29 -7.48 -12.45
CA TYR A 8 41.24 -6.48 -12.63
C TYR A 8 40.38 -6.43 -11.36
N PHE A 9 40.59 -5.40 -10.54
CA PHE A 9 39.72 -5.11 -9.41
C PHE A 9 38.50 -4.35 -9.93
N VAL A 10 37.41 -5.06 -10.21
CA VAL A 10 36.11 -4.43 -10.51
C VAL A 10 35.57 -3.85 -9.22
N LEU A 11 35.74 -2.54 -9.04
CA LEU A 11 35.13 -1.78 -7.96
C LEU A 11 33.62 -1.70 -8.23
N VAL A 12 32.84 -2.62 -7.66
CA VAL A 12 31.37 -2.48 -7.62
C VAL A 12 31.07 -1.43 -6.57
N THR A 13 30.88 -0.18 -7.01
CA THR A 13 30.30 0.87 -6.19
C THR A 13 28.83 0.52 -5.93
N GLN A 14 28.54 -0.13 -4.80
CA GLN A 14 27.17 -0.20 -4.28
C GLN A 14 26.78 1.19 -3.80
N VAL A 15 26.26 2.00 -4.70
CA VAL A 15 25.53 3.20 -4.33
C VAL A 15 24.18 2.71 -3.83
N ALA A 16 23.93 2.80 -2.53
CA ALA A 16 22.61 2.57 -1.93
C ALA A 16 21.69 3.76 -2.28
N ASN A 17 21.46 3.96 -3.57
CA ASN A 17 20.34 4.75 -4.04
C ASN A 17 19.12 3.84 -4.07
N ALA A 18 17.95 4.40 -3.75
CA ALA A 18 16.68 3.77 -4.06
C ALA A 18 16.65 3.49 -5.57
N GLN A 19 16.95 2.25 -5.94
CA GLN A 19 17.15 1.83 -7.32
C GLN A 19 15.94 1.00 -7.72
N PHE A 20 15.40 1.31 -8.89
CA PHE A 20 14.42 0.46 -9.54
C PHE A 20 14.99 -0.94 -9.76
N VAL A 21 14.33 -1.95 -9.19
CA VAL A 21 14.58 -3.35 -9.51
C VAL A 21 13.65 -3.77 -10.64
N PRO A 22 14.15 -4.53 -11.64
CA PRO A 22 13.28 -5.11 -12.66
C PRO A 22 12.22 -6.01 -12.04
N SER A 23 10.98 -5.91 -12.53
CA SER A 23 9.86 -6.79 -12.17
C SER A 23 8.97 -7.04 -13.39
N SER A 24 7.72 -7.46 -13.18
CA SER A 24 6.74 -7.72 -14.25
C SER A 24 5.34 -7.31 -13.82
N CYS A 25 4.57 -6.74 -14.75
CA CYS A 25 3.14 -6.48 -14.54
C CYS A 25 2.22 -7.65 -14.95
N THR A 26 2.78 -8.83 -15.24
CA THR A 26 2.02 -10.04 -15.56
C THR A 26 1.95 -10.99 -14.38
N ALA A 27 0.82 -11.65 -14.20
CA ALA A 27 0.64 -12.67 -13.18
C ALA A 27 -0.43 -13.69 -13.63
N PRO A 28 -0.47 -14.88 -13.02
CA PRO A 28 -1.57 -15.82 -13.23
C PRO A 28 -2.93 -15.21 -12.86
N ASP A 29 -4.01 -15.69 -13.49
CA ASP A 29 -5.37 -15.18 -13.29
C ASP A 29 -5.79 -15.15 -11.83
N SER A 30 -5.37 -16.14 -11.02
CA SER A 30 -5.67 -16.18 -9.59
C SER A 30 -5.14 -14.97 -8.82
N ILE A 31 -3.98 -14.45 -9.21
CA ILE A 31 -3.38 -13.25 -8.62
C ILE A 31 -4.02 -12.00 -9.20
N LEU A 32 -4.29 -11.97 -10.51
CA LEU A 32 -4.97 -10.85 -11.15
C LEU A 32 -6.35 -10.61 -10.54
N ILE A 33 -7.15 -11.66 -10.35
CA ILE A 33 -8.48 -11.59 -9.72
C ILE A 33 -8.38 -11.03 -8.30
N LYS A 34 -7.36 -11.46 -7.53
CA LYS A 34 -7.13 -11.00 -6.16
C LYS A 34 -6.89 -9.48 -6.09
N TYR A 35 -6.01 -8.96 -6.95
CA TYR A 35 -5.65 -7.54 -6.96
C TYR A 35 -6.59 -6.66 -7.80
N LYS A 36 -7.45 -7.24 -8.64
CA LYS A 36 -8.45 -6.49 -9.41
C LYS A 36 -9.40 -5.73 -8.51
N GLY A 37 -9.82 -6.34 -7.40
CA GLY A 37 -10.63 -5.67 -6.38
C GLY A 37 -9.92 -4.47 -5.74
N ASP A 38 -8.61 -4.57 -5.50
CA ASP A 38 -7.84 -3.44 -4.97
C ASP A 38 -7.74 -2.29 -5.97
N ALA A 39 -7.40 -2.60 -7.22
CA ALA A 39 -7.28 -1.62 -8.28
C ALA A 39 -8.60 -0.87 -8.54
N ASP A 40 -9.71 -1.62 -8.63
CA ASP A 40 -11.05 -1.04 -8.83
C ASP A 40 -11.46 -0.13 -7.68
N ARG A 41 -11.20 -0.55 -6.43
CA ARG A 41 -11.53 0.23 -5.24
C ARG A 41 -10.76 1.53 -5.18
N MET A 42 -9.46 1.49 -5.46
CA MET A 42 -8.62 2.68 -5.52
C MET A 42 -9.09 3.67 -6.59
N VAL A 43 -9.46 3.18 -7.78
CA VAL A 43 -10.01 4.04 -8.84
C VAL A 43 -11.33 4.68 -8.42
N LEU A 44 -12.26 3.93 -7.83
CA LEU A 44 -13.50 4.51 -7.31
C LEU A 44 -13.22 5.53 -6.21
N GLY A 45 -12.32 5.22 -5.28
CA GLY A 45 -11.91 6.15 -4.23
C GLY A 45 -11.35 7.45 -4.79
N LYS A 46 -10.58 7.39 -5.88
CA LYS A 46 -10.09 8.57 -6.61
C LYS A 46 -11.21 9.34 -7.30
N ILE A 47 -12.14 8.65 -7.96
CA ILE A 47 -13.31 9.26 -8.62
C ILE A 47 -14.12 10.07 -7.59
N TYR A 48 -14.36 9.51 -6.40
CA TYR A 48 -15.12 10.18 -5.36
C TYR A 48 -14.36 11.32 -4.68
N ARG A 49 -13.10 11.11 -4.28
CA ARG A 49 -12.30 12.16 -3.61
C ARG A 49 -12.10 13.41 -4.45
N ASN A 50 -11.96 13.23 -5.76
CA ASN A 50 -11.60 14.30 -6.69
C ASN A 50 -12.78 14.79 -7.53
N HIS A 51 -14.01 14.32 -7.24
CA HIS A 51 -15.22 14.68 -7.98
C HIS A 51 -15.08 14.54 -9.51
N LEU A 52 -14.54 13.42 -9.97
CA LEU A 52 -14.32 13.18 -11.39
C LEU A 52 -15.65 12.94 -12.12
N SER A 53 -15.68 13.18 -13.44
CA SER A 53 -16.87 13.03 -14.29
C SER A 53 -17.46 11.61 -14.35
N TYR A 54 -16.81 10.63 -13.72
CA TYR A 54 -17.23 9.23 -13.69
C TYR A 54 -18.04 8.86 -12.44
N MET A 55 -18.35 9.82 -11.54
CA MET A 55 -19.09 9.54 -10.30
C MET A 55 -20.45 8.87 -10.54
N ASP A 56 -21.13 9.19 -11.64
CA ASP A 56 -22.43 8.59 -12.00
C ASP A 56 -22.31 7.39 -12.95
N SER A 57 -21.08 7.04 -13.36
CA SER A 57 -20.85 5.86 -14.19
C SER A 57 -20.95 4.59 -13.34
N ILE A 58 -21.83 3.68 -13.74
CA ILE A 58 -21.97 2.35 -13.11
C ILE A 58 -20.71 1.51 -13.33
N LYS A 59 -20.13 1.56 -14.53
CA LYS A 59 -18.90 0.83 -14.84
C LYS A 59 -17.69 1.62 -14.38
N ILE A 60 -16.76 0.91 -13.74
CA ILE A 60 -15.46 1.45 -13.34
C ILE A 60 -14.59 1.58 -14.61
N PRO A 61 -13.97 2.75 -14.89
CA PRO A 61 -13.12 2.91 -16.07
C PRO A 61 -11.95 1.90 -16.09
N ALA A 62 -12.01 0.95 -17.02
CA ALA A 62 -11.07 -0.16 -17.07
C ALA A 62 -9.62 0.28 -17.33
N GLU A 63 -9.43 1.40 -18.03
CA GLU A 63 -8.11 1.99 -18.29
C GLU A 63 -7.40 2.37 -16.99
N PHE A 64 -8.07 3.12 -16.11
CA PHE A 64 -7.51 3.53 -14.83
C PHE A 64 -7.25 2.33 -13.91
N SER A 65 -8.19 1.38 -13.88
CA SER A 65 -8.03 0.15 -13.10
C SER A 65 -6.85 -0.68 -13.60
N SER A 66 -6.65 -0.76 -14.93
CA SER A 66 -5.52 -1.48 -15.51
C SER A 66 -4.17 -0.89 -15.13
N ILE A 67 -4.06 0.45 -15.08
CA ILE A 67 -2.83 1.15 -14.65
C ILE A 67 -2.47 0.77 -13.21
N VAL A 68 -3.45 0.87 -12.30
CA VAL A 68 -3.23 0.57 -10.87
C VAL A 68 -2.98 -0.92 -10.65
N LEU A 69 -3.73 -1.80 -11.34
CA LEU A 69 -3.53 -3.25 -11.28
C LEU A 69 -2.12 -3.64 -11.69
N LYS A 70 -1.62 -3.10 -12.82
CA LYS A 70 -0.25 -3.37 -13.28
C LYS A 70 0.78 -2.97 -12.23
N ALA A 71 0.60 -1.83 -11.56
CA ALA A 71 1.48 -1.39 -10.49
C ALA A 71 1.46 -2.34 -9.27
N LEU A 72 0.28 -2.76 -8.82
CA LEU A 72 0.12 -3.74 -7.73
C LEU A 72 0.82 -5.06 -8.07
N ILE A 73 0.67 -5.54 -9.31
CA ILE A 73 1.30 -6.78 -9.78
C ILE A 73 2.82 -6.63 -9.88
N ALA A 74 3.33 -5.48 -10.32
CA ALA A 74 4.77 -5.23 -10.34
C ALA A 74 5.36 -5.31 -8.93
N VAL A 75 4.73 -4.68 -7.92
CA VAL A 75 5.13 -4.85 -6.51
C VAL A 75 5.03 -6.32 -6.12
N PHE A 76 3.90 -6.99 -6.39
CA PHE A 76 3.74 -8.42 -6.09
C PHE A 76 4.81 -9.31 -6.71
N ASN A 77 5.41 -8.93 -7.84
CA ASN A 77 6.45 -9.71 -8.51
C ASN A 77 7.89 -9.33 -8.14
N ALA A 78 8.11 -8.21 -7.43
CA ALA A 78 9.45 -7.73 -7.07
C ALA A 78 10.09 -8.55 -5.93
N LYS A 79 10.43 -9.81 -6.21
CA LYS A 79 10.95 -10.81 -5.24
C LYS A 79 12.29 -10.43 -4.60
N THR A 80 13.02 -9.48 -5.19
CA THR A 80 14.32 -9.00 -4.66
C THR A 80 14.17 -7.95 -3.56
N LEU A 81 12.96 -7.41 -3.35
CA LEU A 81 12.69 -6.41 -2.31
C LEU A 81 12.13 -7.09 -1.05
N ALA A 82 12.85 -7.02 0.07
CA ALA A 82 12.35 -7.57 1.33
C ALA A 82 11.04 -6.89 1.79
N ALA A 83 10.93 -5.57 1.59
CA ALA A 83 9.73 -4.80 1.94
C ALA A 83 8.48 -5.29 1.19
N ARG A 84 8.66 -5.85 0.00
CA ARG A 84 7.57 -6.43 -0.76
C ARG A 84 7.02 -7.67 -0.05
N ASP A 85 7.86 -8.55 0.48
CA ASP A 85 7.40 -9.76 1.16
C ASP A 85 6.62 -9.41 2.43
N THR A 86 7.05 -8.35 3.13
CA THR A 86 6.31 -7.76 4.26
C THR A 86 4.88 -7.43 3.88
N VAL A 87 4.68 -6.64 2.81
CA VAL A 87 3.36 -6.15 2.45
C VAL A 87 2.50 -7.19 1.73
N THR A 88 3.06 -8.11 0.95
CA THR A 88 2.27 -9.08 0.16
C THR A 88 2.09 -10.44 0.82
N ASN A 89 3.08 -10.93 1.58
CA ASN A 89 3.07 -12.30 2.09
C ASN A 89 2.85 -12.33 3.60
N ILE A 90 3.55 -11.47 4.34
CA ILE A 90 3.52 -11.51 5.80
C ILE A 90 2.23 -10.86 6.32
N PHE A 91 1.98 -9.61 5.92
CA PHE A 91 0.76 -8.91 6.31
C PHE A 91 -0.38 -9.09 5.32
N ASN A 92 -0.08 -9.52 4.09
CA ASN A 92 -1.07 -9.72 3.03
C ASN A 92 -2.02 -8.50 2.93
N ILE A 93 -1.42 -7.31 2.82
CA ILE A 93 -2.12 -6.03 2.83
C ILE A 93 -2.90 -5.91 1.52
N HIS A 94 -4.19 -5.58 1.68
CA HIS A 94 -5.12 -5.26 0.61
C HIS A 94 -5.79 -3.92 0.93
N THR A 95 -6.52 -3.38 -0.04
CA THR A 95 -7.30 -2.16 0.17
C THR A 95 -8.36 -2.38 1.25
N PHE A 96 -8.57 -1.37 2.09
CA PHE A 96 -9.63 -1.39 3.09
C PHE A 96 -10.98 -1.36 2.37
N PRO A 97 -11.98 -2.17 2.76
CA PRO A 97 -13.25 -2.27 2.05
C PRO A 97 -14.22 -1.10 2.38
N ASP A 98 -13.72 0.14 2.44
CA ASP A 98 -14.55 1.35 2.64
C ASP A 98 -15.55 1.58 1.49
N ILE A 99 -15.13 1.29 0.26
CA ILE A 99 -15.95 1.35 -0.93
C ILE A 99 -16.30 -0.07 -1.36
N VAL A 100 -17.59 -0.37 -1.24
CA VAL A 100 -18.17 -1.66 -1.62
C VAL A 100 -18.59 -1.60 -3.08
N MET A 101 -18.20 -2.63 -3.84
CA MET A 101 -18.31 -2.65 -5.30
C MET A 101 -19.23 -3.75 -5.83
N ASN A 102 -19.63 -4.69 -4.98
CA ASN A 102 -20.39 -5.85 -5.40
C ASN A 102 -21.44 -6.33 -4.39
N ASP A 103 -21.63 -5.67 -3.25
CA ASP A 103 -22.69 -5.97 -2.29
C ASP A 103 -23.53 -4.71 -2.05
N LEU A 104 -24.85 -4.80 -2.23
CA LEU A 104 -25.79 -3.73 -1.91
C LEU A 104 -26.97 -4.28 -1.12
N TYR A 105 -27.63 -3.43 -0.36
CA TYR A 105 -28.88 -3.76 0.31
C TYR A 105 -30.00 -2.87 -0.18
N VAL A 106 -31.22 -3.41 -0.15
CA VAL A 106 -32.45 -2.71 -0.50
C VAL A 106 -33.46 -2.97 0.62
N VAL A 107 -34.02 -1.88 1.15
CA VAL A 107 -35.10 -1.91 2.14
C VAL A 107 -36.39 -1.51 1.43
N ALA A 108 -37.35 -2.42 1.39
CA ALA A 108 -38.62 -2.19 0.69
C ALA A 108 -39.81 -2.77 1.46
N ASP A 109 -41.02 -2.31 1.15
CA ASP A 109 -42.26 -2.87 1.68
C ASP A 109 -42.35 -4.35 1.28
N SER A 110 -42.39 -5.22 2.28
CA SER A 110 -42.43 -6.65 2.10
C SER A 110 -43.73 -7.16 1.51
N ASN A 111 -44.82 -6.39 1.56
CA ASN A 111 -46.09 -6.78 0.94
C ASN A 111 -46.07 -6.66 -0.59
N LEU A 112 -45.04 -6.02 -1.17
CA LEU A 112 -44.87 -5.96 -2.61
C LEU A 112 -44.65 -7.36 -3.18
N ASN A 113 -45.28 -7.67 -4.31
CA ASN A 113 -45.18 -8.99 -4.94
C ASN A 113 -43.71 -9.42 -5.15
N TRP A 114 -42.86 -8.52 -5.65
CA TRP A 114 -41.46 -8.84 -5.91
C TRP A 114 -40.67 -9.15 -4.62
N MET A 115 -40.98 -8.50 -3.50
CA MET A 115 -40.39 -8.82 -2.20
C MET A 115 -40.84 -10.19 -1.68
N GLN A 116 -42.11 -10.56 -1.90
CA GLN A 116 -42.61 -11.90 -1.57
C GLN A 116 -41.95 -12.99 -2.44
N GLN A 117 -41.74 -12.73 -3.73
CA GLN A 117 -40.99 -13.65 -4.60
C GLN A 117 -39.54 -13.81 -4.13
N LEU A 118 -38.85 -12.72 -3.79
CA LEU A 118 -37.49 -12.78 -3.25
C LEU A 118 -37.41 -13.55 -1.92
N LYS A 119 -38.39 -13.37 -1.02
CA LYS A 119 -38.50 -14.14 0.22
C LYS A 119 -38.61 -15.64 -0.05
N LEU A 120 -39.34 -16.03 -1.09
CA LEU A 120 -39.49 -17.41 -1.55
C LEU A 120 -38.34 -17.88 -2.47
N ARG A 121 -37.35 -17.01 -2.74
CA ARG A 121 -36.24 -17.24 -3.68
C ARG A 121 -36.70 -17.57 -5.11
N ILE A 122 -37.86 -17.05 -5.50
CA ILE A 122 -38.38 -17.16 -6.86
C ILE A 122 -37.83 -16.00 -7.68
N ILE A 123 -37.10 -16.34 -8.75
CA ILE A 123 -36.51 -15.40 -9.71
C ILE A 123 -36.88 -15.91 -11.11
N PRO A 124 -37.43 -15.07 -12.02
CA PRO A 124 -37.70 -13.64 -11.86
C PRO A 124 -38.79 -13.33 -10.83
N THR A 125 -38.75 -12.12 -10.28
CA THR A 125 -39.65 -11.63 -9.21
C THR A 125 -41.00 -11.15 -9.75
N GLY A 126 -41.13 -11.00 -11.07
CA GLY A 126 -42.33 -10.49 -11.72
C GLY A 126 -42.43 -8.95 -11.68
N ASN A 127 -41.43 -8.26 -11.16
CA ASN A 127 -41.27 -6.82 -11.33
C ASN A 127 -40.17 -6.56 -12.36
N LEU A 128 -40.55 -6.09 -13.53
CA LEU A 128 -39.65 -5.90 -14.67
C LEU A 128 -38.43 -5.01 -14.33
N ILE A 129 -38.60 -3.97 -13.50
CA ILE A 129 -37.49 -3.08 -13.13
C ILE A 129 -36.49 -3.84 -12.27
N ILE A 130 -36.95 -4.55 -11.23
CA ILE A 130 -36.10 -5.36 -10.36
C ILE A 130 -35.41 -6.47 -11.15
N ASP A 131 -36.15 -7.17 -12.00
CA ASP A 131 -35.64 -8.29 -12.80
C ASP A 131 -34.57 -7.82 -13.80
N ASN A 132 -34.78 -6.67 -14.45
CA ASN A 132 -33.78 -6.07 -15.33
C ASN A 132 -32.53 -5.62 -14.56
N LEU A 133 -32.68 -4.94 -13.41
CA LEU A 133 -31.53 -4.57 -12.58
C LEU A 133 -30.72 -5.79 -12.13
N MET A 134 -31.41 -6.88 -11.78
CA MET A 134 -30.74 -8.13 -11.41
C MET A 134 -30.01 -8.78 -12.59
N ALA A 135 -30.63 -8.80 -13.77
CA ALA A 135 -30.03 -9.37 -14.97
C ALA A 135 -28.85 -8.53 -15.49
N ASP A 136 -29.02 -7.22 -15.63
CA ASP A 136 -28.05 -6.30 -16.24
C ASP A 136 -26.74 -6.20 -15.45
N TYR A 137 -26.83 -6.33 -14.12
CA TYR A 137 -25.68 -6.19 -13.21
C TYR A 137 -25.32 -7.50 -12.48
N GLY A 138 -25.86 -8.63 -12.93
CA GLY A 138 -25.55 -9.95 -12.38
C GLY A 138 -25.85 -10.07 -10.87
N LEU A 139 -26.86 -9.36 -10.38
CA LEU A 139 -27.19 -9.30 -8.95
C LEU A 139 -27.91 -10.57 -8.51
N LYS A 140 -27.30 -11.30 -7.58
CA LYS A 140 -27.86 -12.50 -6.98
C LYS A 140 -28.34 -12.20 -5.57
N LEU A 141 -29.52 -12.70 -5.23
CA LEU A 141 -30.05 -12.60 -3.87
C LEU A 141 -29.11 -13.32 -2.90
N ARG A 142 -28.53 -12.57 -1.96
CA ARG A 142 -27.62 -13.08 -0.93
C ARG A 142 -28.38 -13.40 0.35
N SER A 143 -29.20 -12.48 0.84
CA SER A 143 -29.96 -12.68 2.08
C SER A 143 -31.26 -11.86 2.10
N PHE A 144 -32.24 -12.38 2.83
CA PHE A 144 -33.50 -11.69 3.13
C PHE A 144 -33.60 -11.60 4.65
N TYR A 145 -33.47 -10.39 5.21
CA TYR A 145 -33.47 -10.15 6.64
C TYR A 145 -34.82 -9.61 7.11
N PRO A 146 -35.44 -10.25 8.10
CA PRO A 146 -36.59 -9.68 8.78
C PRO A 146 -36.13 -8.54 9.70
N THR A 147 -36.31 -7.28 9.29
CA THR A 147 -36.23 -6.13 10.22
C THR A 147 -37.47 -6.11 11.12
N SER A 148 -37.31 -5.69 12.38
CA SER A 148 -38.34 -5.74 13.42
C SER A 148 -39.53 -4.80 13.17
N SER A 149 -40.72 -5.28 13.56
CA SER A 149 -42.03 -4.60 13.72
C SER A 149 -42.66 -3.78 12.58
N ASP A 150 -41.96 -3.48 11.48
CA ASP A 150 -42.56 -2.77 10.34
C ASP A 150 -42.79 -3.65 9.09
N ASN A 151 -43.56 -3.13 8.14
CA ASN A 151 -43.81 -3.80 6.86
C ASN A 151 -42.58 -3.83 5.95
N PHE A 152 -41.46 -3.21 6.31
CA PHE A 152 -40.28 -3.13 5.46
C PHE A 152 -39.30 -4.24 5.83
N LYS A 153 -38.63 -4.79 4.81
CA LYS A 153 -37.64 -5.86 4.98
C LYS A 153 -36.42 -5.53 4.15
N THR A 154 -35.27 -6.02 4.60
CA THR A 154 -33.99 -5.78 3.92
C THR A 154 -33.62 -7.00 3.08
N VAL A 155 -33.34 -6.79 1.81
CA VAL A 155 -32.72 -7.79 0.94
C VAL A 155 -31.32 -7.34 0.59
N THR A 156 -30.37 -8.26 0.58
CA THR A 156 -29.02 -7.99 0.11
C THR A 156 -28.78 -8.71 -1.20
N PHE A 157 -28.15 -8.01 -2.14
CA PHE A 157 -27.74 -8.54 -3.43
C PHE A 157 -26.23 -8.51 -3.55
N LYS A 158 -25.70 -9.54 -4.21
CA LYS A 158 -24.29 -9.63 -4.56
C LYS A 158 -24.12 -9.74 -6.07
N SER A 159 -23.31 -8.86 -6.66
CA SER A 159 -22.87 -8.96 -8.05
C SER A 159 -21.69 -9.92 -8.19
N ASP A 160 -21.54 -10.53 -9.36
CA ASP A 160 -20.33 -11.26 -9.75
C ASP A 160 -19.20 -10.34 -10.24
N SER A 161 -19.47 -9.04 -10.37
CA SER A 161 -18.58 -8.04 -10.93
C SER A 161 -18.42 -6.83 -10.01
N ASN A 162 -17.31 -6.11 -10.15
CA ASN A 162 -17.10 -4.85 -9.44
C ASN A 162 -17.74 -3.69 -10.23
N TYR A 163 -18.63 -2.97 -9.56
CA TYR A 163 -19.30 -1.79 -10.07
C TYR A 163 -19.12 -0.60 -9.14
N ASN A 164 -19.35 0.58 -9.69
CA ASN A 164 -19.78 1.69 -8.89
C ASN A 164 -21.23 1.44 -8.45
N LEU A 165 -21.43 1.03 -7.18
CA LEU A 165 -22.75 0.63 -6.71
C LEU A 165 -23.69 1.79 -6.40
N GLN A 166 -23.19 3.01 -6.16
CA GLN A 166 -24.06 4.12 -5.79
C GLN A 166 -25.07 4.49 -6.88
N PRO A 167 -24.69 4.57 -8.18
CA PRO A 167 -25.66 4.78 -9.26
C PRO A 167 -26.65 3.61 -9.40
N ILE A 168 -26.23 2.36 -9.19
CA ILE A 168 -27.16 1.20 -9.18
C ILE A 168 -28.17 1.32 -8.04
N ALA A 169 -27.70 1.67 -6.84
CA ALA A 169 -28.55 1.87 -5.67
C ALA A 169 -29.59 2.98 -5.92
N ASN A 170 -29.20 4.06 -6.61
CA ASN A 170 -30.12 5.12 -7.01
C ASN A 170 -31.22 4.62 -7.97
N LEU A 171 -30.94 3.64 -8.84
CA LEU A 171 -31.96 3.01 -9.68
C LEU A 171 -32.98 2.22 -8.85
N PHE A 172 -32.55 1.50 -7.80
CA PHE A 172 -33.47 0.84 -6.88
C PHE A 172 -34.36 1.83 -6.13
N LYS A 173 -33.84 3.01 -5.74
CA LYS A 173 -34.63 4.07 -5.08
C LYS A 173 -35.80 4.57 -5.93
N LEU A 174 -35.77 4.37 -7.25
CA LEU A 174 -36.86 4.75 -8.15
C LEU A 174 -38.02 3.72 -8.18
N VAL A 175 -37.81 2.52 -7.63
CA VAL A 175 -38.86 1.49 -7.60
C VAL A 175 -39.86 1.78 -6.48
N THR A 176 -41.13 1.85 -6.83
CA THR A 176 -42.21 2.10 -5.86
C THR A 176 -42.16 1.13 -4.69
N GLY A 177 -42.19 1.68 -3.47
CA GLY A 177 -42.15 0.93 -2.22
C GLY A 177 -40.75 0.55 -1.74
N VAL A 178 -39.69 0.91 -2.47
CA VAL A 178 -38.32 0.96 -1.93
C VAL A 178 -38.18 2.20 -1.05
N ARG A 179 -37.68 2.00 0.17
CA ARG A 179 -37.42 3.06 1.15
C ARG A 179 -35.95 3.48 1.13
N TYR A 180 -35.05 2.51 1.11
CA TYR A 180 -33.61 2.72 1.08
C TYR A 180 -32.94 1.71 0.16
N ALA A 181 -31.84 2.10 -0.47
CA ALA A 181 -30.97 1.19 -1.19
C ALA A 181 -29.58 1.81 -1.20
N ASP A 182 -28.56 1.12 -0.71
CA ASP A 182 -27.20 1.66 -0.68
C ASP A 182 -26.20 0.49 -0.74
N PRO A 183 -24.92 0.74 -1.10
CA PRO A 183 -23.86 -0.24 -0.95
C PRO A 183 -23.80 -0.76 0.51
N ASP A 184 -23.53 -2.06 0.69
CA ASP A 184 -23.48 -2.70 2.01
C ASP A 184 -22.15 -2.40 2.73
N GLY A 185 -22.00 -1.13 3.13
CA GLY A 185 -20.75 -0.51 3.57
C GLY A 185 -20.09 -1.18 4.78
N PHE A 186 -18.78 -0.99 4.88
CA PHE A 186 -17.96 -1.44 6.01
C PHE A 186 -17.61 -0.25 6.90
N CYS A 187 -17.71 -0.41 8.22
CA CYS A 187 -17.27 0.62 9.17
C CYS A 187 -15.83 0.35 9.63
N CYS A 188 -15.27 1.29 10.42
CA CYS A 188 -13.97 1.19 11.08
C CYS A 188 -12.77 1.51 10.16
N ASP A 189 -11.60 1.01 10.55
CA ASP A 189 -10.33 1.15 9.86
C ASP A 189 -9.57 -0.19 9.85
N GLY A 190 -8.51 -0.28 9.05
CA GLY A 190 -7.67 -1.46 8.95
C GLY A 190 -6.54 -1.29 7.95
N ASN A 191 -6.03 -2.41 7.46
CA ASN A 191 -5.01 -2.41 6.42
C ASN A 191 -5.54 -1.73 5.16
N ASN A 192 -4.68 -0.99 4.46
CA ASN A 192 -5.09 -0.31 3.25
C ASN A 192 -3.93 -0.15 2.26
N ILE A 193 -4.29 0.02 0.98
CA ILE A 193 -3.38 0.44 -0.09
C ILE A 193 -4.00 1.69 -0.73
N ILE A 194 -3.19 2.70 -0.97
CA ILE A 194 -3.59 3.89 -1.74
C ILE A 194 -2.59 4.13 -2.87
N ASP A 195 -3.08 4.70 -3.97
CA ASP A 195 -2.28 5.04 -5.14
C ASP A 195 -2.16 6.56 -5.36
N SER A 196 -1.14 6.94 -6.12
CA SER A 196 -1.04 8.23 -6.78
C SER A 196 -0.37 8.03 -8.13
N VAL A 197 -1.10 8.37 -9.21
CA VAL A 197 -0.63 8.18 -10.59
C VAL A 197 0.01 9.47 -11.09
N TYR A 198 1.27 9.36 -11.52
CA TYR A 198 2.06 10.44 -12.13
C TYR A 198 2.35 10.11 -13.61
N ASN A 199 3.01 11.04 -14.32
CA ASN A 199 3.29 10.92 -15.76
C ASN A 199 4.33 9.85 -16.10
N ASP A 200 5.15 9.44 -15.14
CA ASP A 200 6.27 8.51 -15.31
C ASP A 200 6.18 7.27 -14.40
N HIS A 201 5.36 7.32 -13.35
CA HIS A 201 5.22 6.22 -12.39
C HIS A 201 3.86 6.22 -11.67
N VAL A 202 3.55 5.10 -11.02
CA VAL A 202 2.51 4.98 -10.00
C VAL A 202 3.20 4.84 -8.64
N GLU A 203 2.83 5.69 -7.69
CA GLU A 203 3.21 5.53 -6.29
C GLU A 203 2.14 4.69 -5.58
N LEU A 204 2.58 3.68 -4.83
CA LEU A 204 1.72 2.84 -3.99
C LEU A 204 2.18 2.96 -2.54
N ILE A 205 1.22 3.26 -1.65
CA ILE A 205 1.45 3.28 -0.21
C ILE A 205 0.63 2.16 0.42
N TYR A 206 1.32 1.13 0.89
CA TYR A 206 0.74 0.07 1.69
C TYR A 206 0.74 0.49 3.15
N SER A 207 -0.30 0.12 3.88
CA SER A 207 -0.41 0.41 5.31
C SER A 207 -0.99 -0.74 6.11
N TYR A 208 -0.37 -1.01 7.26
CA TYR A 208 -0.80 -2.00 8.23
C TYR A 208 -1.24 -1.28 9.52
N GLY A 209 -2.51 -1.43 9.91
CA GLY A 209 -3.10 -0.77 11.07
C GLY A 209 -3.39 -1.76 12.21
N TRP A 210 -3.15 -1.36 13.47
CA TRP A 210 -3.46 -2.18 14.64
C TRP A 210 -3.79 -1.37 15.90
N GLY A 211 -4.28 -2.07 16.93
CA GLY A 211 -4.79 -1.51 18.17
C GLY A 211 -6.31 -1.30 18.09
N ASP A 212 -6.81 -0.13 18.47
CA ASP A 212 -8.24 0.21 18.33
C ASP A 212 -8.55 0.61 16.89
N CYS A 213 -8.82 -0.37 16.03
CA CYS A 213 -9.22 -0.10 14.65
C CYS A 213 -10.72 0.18 14.49
N MET A 214 -11.56 -0.03 15.52
CA MET A 214 -12.98 0.32 15.46
C MET A 214 -13.18 1.84 15.41
N ALA A 215 -12.34 2.59 16.13
CA ALA A 215 -12.33 4.06 16.13
C ALA A 215 -11.29 4.69 15.16
N GLY A 216 -10.59 3.87 14.37
CA GLY A 216 -9.43 4.29 13.58
C GLY A 216 -8.12 3.82 14.21
N CYS A 217 -7.39 2.95 13.50
CA CYS A 217 -6.25 2.22 14.08
C CYS A 217 -5.25 3.17 14.73
N ILE A 218 -5.07 3.06 16.05
CA ILE A 218 -4.18 3.93 16.85
C ILE A 218 -2.70 3.85 16.42
N ASN A 219 -2.31 2.74 15.79
CA ASN A 219 -0.98 2.55 15.25
C ASN A 219 -1.07 2.16 13.78
N ARG A 220 -0.10 2.66 13.00
CA ARG A 220 -0.02 2.35 11.57
C ARG A 220 1.40 2.38 11.06
N ARG A 221 1.78 1.35 10.30
CA ARG A 221 3.04 1.23 9.58
C ARG A 221 2.78 1.38 8.09
N TYR A 222 3.68 2.06 7.38
CA TYR A 222 3.55 2.37 5.97
C TYR A 222 4.77 1.91 5.17
N TRP A 223 4.55 1.50 3.93
CA TRP A 223 5.58 1.19 2.94
C TRP A 223 5.25 1.87 1.62
N LYS A 224 6.18 2.66 1.11
CA LYS A 224 6.05 3.39 -0.14
C LYS A 224 6.86 2.71 -1.24
N PHE A 225 6.19 2.43 -2.35
CA PHE A 225 6.79 1.93 -3.58
C PHE A 225 6.51 2.90 -4.72
N LYS A 226 7.47 3.01 -5.64
CA LYS A 226 7.23 3.60 -6.97
C LYS A 226 7.33 2.50 -8.00
N VAL A 227 6.43 2.53 -8.97
CA VAL A 227 6.40 1.60 -10.08
C VAL A 227 6.39 2.39 -11.38
N ASP A 228 7.44 2.23 -12.19
CA ASP A 228 7.46 2.85 -13.51
C ASP A 228 6.52 2.11 -14.49
N PHE A 229 6.20 2.73 -15.63
CA PHE A 229 5.34 2.09 -16.63
C PHE A 229 6.01 0.93 -17.40
N LYS A 230 7.29 0.64 -17.11
CA LYS A 230 8.00 -0.56 -17.57
C LYS A 230 7.96 -1.70 -16.54
N CYS A 231 7.20 -1.52 -15.46
CA CYS A 231 7.05 -2.49 -14.37
C CYS A 231 8.27 -2.66 -13.47
N SER A 232 9.23 -1.73 -13.50
CA SER A 232 10.31 -1.72 -12.50
C SER A 232 9.77 -1.14 -11.19
N VAL A 233 10.25 -1.66 -10.07
CA VAL A 233 9.79 -1.26 -8.74
C VAL A 233 10.93 -0.69 -7.93
N GLU A 234 10.72 0.46 -7.32
CA GLU A 234 11.59 1.05 -6.33
C GLU A 234 10.90 0.99 -4.97
N PHE A 235 11.54 0.40 -3.97
CA PHE A 235 11.14 0.60 -2.59
C PHE A 235 11.73 1.93 -2.11
N VAL A 236 10.88 2.89 -1.80
CA VAL A 236 11.30 4.25 -1.44
C VAL A 236 11.65 4.33 0.04
N THR A 237 10.68 3.96 0.90
CA THR A 237 10.83 4.06 2.36
C THR A 237 9.73 3.30 3.09
N SER A 238 9.95 3.03 4.37
CA SER A 238 8.90 2.70 5.35
C SER A 238 8.90 3.72 6.49
N TYR A 239 7.74 3.94 7.11
CA TYR A 239 7.56 4.93 8.17
C TYR A 239 6.30 4.62 9.01
N GLY A 240 6.07 5.39 10.07
CA GLY A 240 4.96 5.19 11.00
C GLY A 240 5.34 4.37 12.24
N SER A 241 4.34 3.88 12.97
CA SER A 241 4.51 3.18 14.24
C SER A 241 5.45 1.97 14.12
N PRO A 242 6.33 1.72 15.11
CA PRO A 242 7.22 0.56 15.08
C PRO A 242 6.45 -0.75 15.21
N LEU A 243 6.94 -1.80 14.54
CA LEU A 243 6.39 -3.15 14.64
C LEU A 243 7.03 -3.89 15.84
N PHE A 244 6.44 -3.78 17.03
CA PHE A 244 6.99 -4.37 18.25
C PHE A 244 6.58 -5.83 18.49
N PHE A 245 5.48 -6.28 17.89
CA PHE A 245 4.84 -7.58 18.19
C PHE A 245 4.84 -8.56 17.03
N THR A 246 5.45 -8.19 15.90
CA THR A 246 5.62 -9.09 14.78
C THR A 246 7.06 -9.61 14.88
N GLY A 247 7.27 -10.92 14.69
CA GLY A 247 8.64 -11.46 14.56
C GLY A 247 9.42 -10.89 13.36
N ILE A 248 8.85 -9.91 12.67
CA ILE A 248 9.45 -9.08 11.65
C ILE A 248 10.29 -8.05 12.39
N ILE A 249 11.57 -8.37 12.58
CA ILE A 249 12.59 -7.33 12.67
C ILE A 249 12.64 -6.74 11.27
N GLU A 250 11.80 -5.73 11.01
CA GLU A 250 12.18 -4.79 9.98
C GLU A 250 13.57 -4.36 10.39
N ASN A 251 14.50 -4.37 9.45
CA ASN A 251 15.71 -3.61 9.61
C ASN A 251 15.28 -2.14 9.66
N ASN A 252 14.66 -1.75 10.78
CA ASN A 252 14.66 -0.43 11.32
C ASN A 252 16.13 -0.07 11.18
N LEU A 253 16.40 0.75 10.16
CA LEU A 253 17.26 1.87 10.39
C LEU A 253 16.73 2.42 11.70
N THR A 254 17.35 2.04 12.83
CA THR A 254 17.35 2.93 13.97
C THR A 254 17.69 4.26 13.32
N THR A 255 16.81 5.25 13.48
CA THR A 255 17.03 6.58 12.93
C THR A 255 18.31 7.09 13.57
N VAL A 256 19.44 6.76 12.94
CA VAL A 256 20.76 7.17 13.40
C VAL A 256 20.90 8.58 12.91
N SER A 257 20.81 9.54 13.83
CA SER A 257 21.09 10.93 13.52
C SER A 257 22.55 11.23 13.80
N VAL A 258 23.16 12.02 12.91
CA VAL A 258 24.55 12.44 12.99
C VAL A 258 24.56 13.96 13.11
N GLY A 259 25.17 14.49 14.17
CA GLY A 259 25.27 15.92 14.38
C GLY A 259 26.41 16.30 15.33
N PRO A 260 26.77 17.60 15.45
CA PRO A 260 26.28 18.69 14.63
C PRO A 260 26.79 18.62 13.19
N ASN A 261 26.08 19.26 12.26
CA ASN A 261 26.52 19.48 10.90
C ASN A 261 26.22 20.95 10.55
N PRO A 262 27.22 21.85 10.49
CA PRO A 262 28.67 21.57 10.44
C PRO A 262 29.28 21.02 11.75
N VAL A 263 30.30 20.17 11.61
CA VAL A 263 31.09 19.57 12.68
C VAL A 263 32.24 20.51 13.03
N GLN A 264 32.45 20.81 14.31
CA GLN A 264 33.60 21.59 14.77
C GLN A 264 34.76 20.74 15.26
N GLY A 265 34.49 19.64 15.98
CA GLY A 265 35.53 18.78 16.53
C GLY A 265 35.04 17.40 16.93
N THR A 266 33.77 17.26 17.28
CA THR A 266 33.17 15.96 17.65
C THR A 266 31.87 15.74 16.89
N ILE A 267 31.70 14.54 16.37
CA ILE A 267 30.48 14.04 15.75
C ILE A 267 29.74 13.19 16.79
N PHE A 268 28.48 13.46 17.04
CA PHE A 268 27.58 12.69 17.89
C PHE A 268 26.64 11.84 17.05
N LEU A 269 26.38 10.63 17.55
CA LEU A 269 25.56 9.60 16.92
C LEU A 269 24.42 9.21 17.85
N ASP A 270 23.19 9.60 17.55
CA ASP A 270 22.04 9.11 18.30
C ASP A 270 21.43 7.88 17.63
N GLY A 271 20.72 7.05 18.40
CA GLY A 271 20.03 5.87 17.85
C GLY A 271 20.90 4.62 17.64
N ILE A 272 22.16 4.63 18.07
CA ILE A 272 23.01 3.43 18.11
C ILE A 272 23.16 2.97 19.57
N THR A 273 22.73 1.75 19.85
CA THR A 273 22.79 1.11 21.18
C THR A 273 23.63 -0.16 21.22
N VAL A 274 24.24 -0.52 20.10
CA VAL A 274 25.06 -1.73 19.90
C VAL A 274 26.46 -1.36 19.41
N PRO A 275 27.48 -2.23 19.57
CA PRO A 275 28.81 -1.98 19.05
C PRO A 275 28.81 -1.74 17.54
N TYR A 276 29.64 -0.80 17.10
CA TYR A 276 29.75 -0.44 15.69
C TYR A 276 31.19 -0.13 15.32
N SER A 277 31.48 -0.19 14.02
CA SER A 277 32.71 0.33 13.44
C SER A 277 32.38 1.51 12.54
N TYR A 278 33.34 2.42 12.34
CA TYR A 278 33.14 3.56 11.48
C TYR A 278 34.36 3.83 10.61
N SER A 279 34.14 4.56 9.52
CA SER A 279 35.17 5.14 8.69
C SER A 279 34.75 6.52 8.18
N ILE A 280 35.68 7.47 8.14
CA ILE A 280 35.49 8.77 7.51
C ILE A 280 36.34 8.82 6.24
N SER A 281 35.72 9.11 5.10
CA SER A 281 36.39 9.28 3.82
C SER A 281 36.16 10.65 3.21
N ASN A 282 37.10 11.09 2.37
CA ASN A 282 36.89 12.27 1.53
C ASN A 282 35.94 11.97 0.36
N MET A 283 35.61 12.99 -0.44
CA MET A 283 34.74 12.86 -1.61
C MET A 283 35.33 11.99 -2.74
N LEU A 284 36.63 11.68 -2.68
CA LEU A 284 37.32 10.77 -3.62
C LEU A 284 37.30 9.31 -3.12
N GLY A 285 36.73 9.05 -1.94
CA GLY A 285 36.64 7.71 -1.34
C GLY A 285 37.89 7.27 -0.58
N GLU A 286 38.90 8.13 -0.44
CA GLU A 286 40.07 7.84 0.38
C GLU A 286 39.67 7.88 1.86
N VAL A 287 39.96 6.79 2.58
CA VAL A 287 39.61 6.70 4.00
C VAL A 287 40.68 7.39 4.84
N LEU A 288 40.26 8.45 5.55
CA LEU A 288 41.12 9.28 6.38
C LEU A 288 41.13 8.84 7.84
N MET A 289 40.05 8.21 8.30
CA MET A 289 39.92 7.73 9.68
C MET A 289 39.09 6.45 9.75
N ARG A 290 39.41 5.56 10.69
CA ARG A 290 38.62 4.36 11.02
C ARG A 290 38.66 4.10 12.53
N GLY A 291 37.59 3.49 13.06
CA GLY A 291 37.56 3.05 14.45
C GLY A 291 36.46 2.05 14.75
N LYS A 292 36.43 1.57 16.00
CA LYS A 292 35.41 0.69 16.56
C LYS A 292 34.98 1.23 17.92
N HIS A 293 33.68 1.28 18.18
CA HIS A 293 33.13 1.71 19.45
C HIS A 293 32.22 0.63 20.05
N LEU A 294 32.35 0.44 21.36
CA LEU A 294 31.58 -0.54 22.13
C LEU A 294 30.34 0.07 22.80
N SER A 295 30.36 1.37 23.11
CA SER A 295 29.25 2.07 23.80
C SER A 295 29.31 3.61 23.73
N VAL A 296 30.28 4.18 23.01
CA VAL A 296 30.46 5.64 22.93
C VAL A 296 29.83 6.15 21.63
N ASN A 297 28.92 7.10 21.76
CA ASN A 297 28.13 7.69 20.68
C ASN A 297 28.77 8.97 20.12
N SER A 298 30.10 9.05 20.14
CA SER A 298 30.83 10.21 19.65
C SER A 298 32.14 9.83 18.95
N ILE A 299 32.45 10.52 17.85
CA ILE A 299 33.67 10.37 17.05
C ILE A 299 34.44 11.70 17.06
N ASN A 300 35.72 11.69 17.43
CA ASN A 300 36.58 12.87 17.32
C ASN A 300 36.97 13.10 15.85
N ALA A 301 36.71 14.30 15.37
CA ALA A 301 36.95 14.79 14.01
C ALA A 301 37.88 16.03 13.99
N GLU A 302 38.56 16.38 15.08
CA GLU A 302 39.47 17.53 15.17
C GLU A 302 40.63 17.44 14.17
N ALA A 303 41.09 16.23 13.88
CA ALA A 303 42.18 15.98 12.93
C ALA A 303 41.77 16.19 11.46
N LEU A 304 40.49 16.43 11.16
CA LEU A 304 40.00 16.69 9.80
C LEU A 304 40.09 18.19 9.49
N TYR A 305 40.57 18.51 8.29
CA TYR A 305 40.51 19.86 7.75
C TYR A 305 39.07 20.27 7.39
N ALA A 306 38.82 21.56 7.20
CA ALA A 306 37.53 22.04 6.72
C ALA A 306 37.19 21.43 5.35
N GLY A 307 35.98 20.90 5.19
CA GLY A 307 35.58 20.19 3.98
C GLY A 307 34.39 19.26 4.13
N ILE A 308 34.02 18.60 3.04
CA ILE A 308 32.91 17.63 3.00
C ILE A 308 33.47 16.22 3.08
N TYR A 309 32.89 15.40 3.96
CA TYR A 309 33.28 14.03 4.19
C TYR A 309 32.07 13.08 4.20
N LEU A 310 32.34 11.79 4.00
CA LEU A 310 31.39 10.71 4.18
C LEU A 310 31.75 9.92 5.43
N LEU A 311 30.83 9.89 6.39
CA LEU A 311 30.92 9.01 7.56
C LEU A 311 30.15 7.74 7.28
N SER A 312 30.85 6.62 7.21
CA SER A 312 30.25 5.29 7.13
C SER A 312 30.28 4.61 8.49
N ILE A 313 29.17 4.01 8.90
CA ILE A 313 28.98 3.31 10.17
C ILE A 313 28.54 1.89 9.83
N GLN A 314 29.30 0.90 10.31
CA GLN A 314 29.00 -0.50 10.13
C GLN A 314 28.57 -1.13 11.45
N ILE A 315 27.34 -1.66 11.48
CA ILE A 315 26.70 -2.35 12.60
C ILE A 315 26.41 -3.77 12.14
N GLU A 316 27.11 -4.75 12.71
CA GLU A 316 27.04 -6.16 12.27
C GLU A 316 27.27 -6.29 10.75
N ASN A 317 26.23 -6.69 10.00
CA ASN A 317 26.26 -6.88 8.54
C ASN A 317 25.67 -5.69 7.76
N LYS A 318 25.46 -4.53 8.40
CA LYS A 318 24.85 -3.34 7.78
C LYS A 318 25.81 -2.17 7.74
N SER A 319 25.69 -1.32 6.71
CA SER A 319 26.44 -0.08 6.56
C SER A 319 25.47 1.10 6.40
N LEU A 320 25.69 2.17 7.16
CA LEU A 320 25.01 3.46 7.06
C LEU A 320 26.02 4.49 6.58
N THR A 321 25.63 5.45 5.74
CA THR A 321 26.53 6.51 5.28
C THR A 321 25.87 7.87 5.41
N PHE A 322 26.60 8.82 6.00
CA PHE A 322 26.17 10.18 6.25
C PHE A 322 27.13 11.17 5.62
N LYS A 323 26.60 12.25 5.05
CA LYS A 323 27.40 13.39 4.60
C LYS A 323 27.58 14.36 5.76
N ILE A 324 28.82 14.72 6.06
CA ILE A 324 29.17 15.69 7.10
C ILE A 324 30.00 16.84 6.49
N LEU A 325 29.79 18.05 6.98
CA LEU A 325 30.58 19.24 6.67
C LEU A 325 31.43 19.57 7.90
N LYS A 326 32.75 19.64 7.76
CA LYS A 326 33.69 20.09 8.80
C LYS A 326 34.02 21.56 8.56
N GLU A 327 33.92 22.38 9.61
CA GLU A 327 34.38 23.78 9.64
C GLU A 327 35.76 23.93 10.28
#